data_AF-A0A9D6XQW4-F1
#
_entry.id   AF-A0A9D6XQW4-F1
#
_cell.length_a   1.000
_cell.length_b   1.000
_cell.length_c   1.000
_cell.angle_alpha   90.00
_cell.angle_beta   90.00
_cell.angle_gamma   90.00
#
_symmetry.space_group_name_H-M   'P 1'
#
loop_
_entity.id
_entity.type
_entity.pdbx_description
1 polymer ?
#
loop_
_entity_poly.entity_id
_entity_poly.type
_entity_poly.pdbx_seq_one_letter_code
_entity_poly.pdbx_strand_id
1 'polypeptide(L)'
;MRLVALQWGGAGTMKWERQTCPECGEPARYTAELVPAQAVLAYEPATDSFEWAGETEICWNGQETVVDAEGREELWCANGHGWKTWRIPEREGPYPYAGDVAARDAL
;
A
#
# COMPACT_ATOMS: atom_id res chain seq x y z
N MET A 1 21.91 37.59 -4.78
CA MET A 1 21.67 36.13 -4.78
C MET A 1 20.18 35.89 -4.56
N ARG A 2 19.47 35.38 -5.57
CA ARG A 2 18.05 35.01 -5.46
C ARG A 2 17.99 33.56 -5.01
N LEU A 3 17.40 33.31 -3.84
CA LEU A 3 16.99 31.97 -3.42
C LEU A 3 15.83 31.54 -4.33
N VAL A 4 16.07 30.53 -5.16
CA VAL A 4 15.01 29.81 -5.85
C VAL A 4 14.51 28.77 -4.86
N ALA A 5 13.32 28.99 -4.32
CA ALA A 5 12.61 27.94 -3.58
C ALA A 5 12.27 26.83 -4.59
N LEU A 6 12.86 25.65 -4.41
CA LEU A 6 12.41 24.46 -5.11
C LEU A 6 11.00 24.15 -4.60
N GLN A 7 10.01 24.46 -5.43
CA GLN A 7 8.63 24.11 -5.19
C GLN A 7 8.54 22.60 -5.41
N TRP A 8 8.44 21.84 -4.33
CA TRP A 8 8.16 20.41 -4.39
C TRP A 8 6.76 20.27 -5.00
N GLY A 9 6.68 19.70 -6.20
CA GLY A 9 5.40 19.35 -6.82
C GLY A 9 4.58 18.53 -5.84
N GLY A 10 3.32 18.93 -5.62
CA GLY A 10 2.45 18.27 -4.65
C GLY A 10 2.40 16.77 -4.92
N ALA A 11 2.63 15.98 -3.86
CA ALA A 11 2.37 14.55 -3.90
C ALA A 11 0.94 14.34 -4.43
N GLY A 12 0.83 13.61 -5.53
CA GLY A 12 -0.46 13.27 -6.10
C GLY A 12 -1.40 12.70 -5.04
N THR A 13 -2.64 13.20 -4.99
CA THR A 13 -3.59 12.71 -3.99
C THR A 13 -4.05 11.32 -4.40
N MET A 14 -3.50 10.30 -3.75
CA MET A 14 -3.98 8.92 -3.87
C MET A 14 -5.41 8.84 -3.34
N LYS A 15 -6.32 8.24 -4.11
CA LYS A 15 -7.75 8.12 -3.78
C LYS A 15 -8.22 6.69 -3.99
N TRP A 16 -9.26 6.30 -3.27
CA TRP A 16 -9.91 5.00 -3.40
C TRP A 16 -11.41 5.17 -3.62
N GLU A 17 -12.04 4.18 -4.24
CA GLU A 17 -13.49 4.17 -4.50
C GLU A 17 -14.30 4.14 -3.20
N ARG A 18 -13.89 3.32 -2.23
CA ARG A 18 -14.50 3.27 -0.88
C ARG A 18 -13.54 3.79 0.18
N GLN A 19 -13.82 5.00 0.66
CA GLN A 19 -12.95 5.74 1.58
C GLN A 19 -13.33 5.59 3.06
N THR A 20 -14.47 4.94 3.35
CA THR A 20 -14.98 4.72 4.71
C THR A 20 -15.19 3.25 4.98
N CYS A 21 -14.99 2.87 6.23
CA CYS A 21 -15.19 1.52 6.72
C CYS A 21 -16.67 1.11 6.58
N PRO A 22 -16.98 -0.03 5.94
CA PRO A 22 -18.36 -0.48 5.78
C PRO A 22 -19.00 -0.93 7.11
N GLU A 23 -18.20 -1.22 8.14
CA GLU A 23 -18.69 -1.71 9.43
C GLU A 23 -19.01 -0.57 10.41
N CYS A 24 -18.13 0.44 10.51
CA CYS A 24 -18.25 1.49 11.52
C CYS A 24 -18.31 2.92 10.96
N GLY A 25 -18.20 3.11 9.64
CA GLY A 25 -18.28 4.42 8.97
C GLY A 25 -17.05 5.32 9.12
N GLU A 26 -16.08 4.95 9.96
CA GLU A 26 -14.81 5.68 10.13
C GLU A 26 -14.01 5.75 8.82
N PRO A 27 -13.24 6.82 8.57
CA PRO A 27 -12.42 6.93 7.39
C PRO A 27 -11.30 5.88 7.37
N ALA A 28 -10.86 5.53 6.16
CA ALA A 28 -9.60 4.82 5.95
C ALA A 28 -8.45 5.59 6.62
N ARG A 29 -7.60 4.85 7.32
CA ARG A 29 -6.43 5.40 8.02
C ARG A 29 -5.12 4.78 7.56
N TYR A 30 -5.14 3.52 7.12
CA TYR A 30 -3.96 2.78 6.69
C TYR A 30 -4.25 1.99 5.42
N THR A 31 -3.22 1.75 4.61
CA THR A 31 -3.16 0.67 3.63
C THR A 31 -2.52 -0.55 4.29
N ALA A 32 -2.88 -1.75 3.84
CA ALA A 32 -2.10 -2.94 4.15
C ALA A 32 -0.85 -2.96 3.27
N GLU A 33 0.31 -3.21 3.87
CA GLU A 33 1.60 -3.14 3.20
C GLU A 33 2.34 -4.46 3.40
N LEU A 34 3.01 -4.93 2.35
CA LEU A 34 3.98 -6.01 2.41
C LEU A 34 5.37 -5.39 2.49
N VAL A 35 6.11 -5.74 3.54
CA VAL A 35 7.51 -5.30 3.72
C VAL A 35 8.40 -6.53 3.68
N PRO A 36 9.17 -6.74 2.59
CA PRO A 36 10.08 -7.87 2.49
C PRO A 36 11.14 -7.82 3.59
N ALA A 37 11.50 -8.99 4.12
CA ALA A 37 12.52 -9.13 5.13
C ALA A 37 13.34 -10.40 4.91
N GLN A 38 14.58 -10.40 5.37
CA GLN A 38 15.51 -11.51 5.26
C GLN A 38 15.92 -11.97 6.66
N ALA A 39 15.65 -13.23 6.99
CA ALA A 39 16.13 -13.83 8.23
C ALA A 39 17.64 -14.04 8.15
N VAL A 40 18.37 -13.56 9.14
CA VAL A 40 19.83 -13.73 9.19
C VAL A 40 20.12 -15.17 9.59
N LEU A 41 21.03 -15.82 8.85
CA LEU A 41 21.49 -17.18 9.12
C LEU A 41 22.91 -17.15 9.65
N ALA A 42 23.16 -17.89 10.72
CA ALA A 42 24.50 -18.15 11.26
C ALA A 42 24.95 -19.55 10.85
N TYR A 43 26.19 -19.67 10.39
CA TYR A 43 26.77 -20.97 10.07
C TYR A 43 27.30 -21.63 11.36
N GLU A 44 26.92 -22.89 11.59
CA GLU A 44 27.40 -23.73 12.70
C GLU A 44 28.40 -24.78 12.17
N PRO A 45 29.71 -24.60 12.41
CA PRO A 45 30.74 -25.49 11.88
C PRO A 45 30.71 -26.91 12.46
N ALA A 46 30.24 -27.09 13.70
CA ALA A 46 30.25 -28.41 14.35
C ALA A 46 29.28 -29.39 13.68
N THR A 47 28.21 -28.87 13.08
CA THR A 47 27.15 -29.66 12.42
C THR A 47 27.09 -29.44 10.91
N ASP A 48 27.96 -28.58 10.37
CA ASP A 48 27.97 -28.17 8.96
C ASP A 48 26.58 -27.71 8.49
N SER A 49 25.93 -26.86 9.28
CA SER A 49 24.55 -26.41 9.04
C SER A 49 24.39 -24.91 9.25
N PHE A 50 23.23 -24.39 8.89
CA PHE A 50 22.84 -23.00 9.16
C PHE A 50 21.68 -22.99 10.15
N GLU A 51 21.77 -22.09 11.13
CA GLU A 51 20.73 -21.83 12.10
C GLU A 51 20.25 -20.38 12.00
N TRP A 52 19.01 -20.12 12.42
CA TRP A 52 18.51 -18.76 12.48
C TRP A 52 19.25 -17.96 13.55
N ALA A 53 19.83 -16.82 13.18
CA ALA A 53 20.65 -16.00 14.07
C ALA A 53 19.83 -15.17 15.08
N GLY A 54 18.50 -15.31 15.10
CA GLY A 54 17.62 -14.52 15.96
C GLY A 54 17.33 -13.11 15.44
N GLU A 55 17.87 -12.76 14.28
CA GLU A 55 17.75 -11.43 13.67
C GLU A 55 17.06 -11.49 12.30
N THR A 56 16.51 -10.36 11.88
CA THR A 56 15.82 -10.19 10.59
C THR A 56 16.09 -8.79 10.07
N GLU A 57 16.59 -8.71 8.84
CA GLU A 57 16.83 -7.45 8.15
C GLU A 57 15.61 -7.05 7.33
N ILE A 58 15.08 -5.85 7.58
CA ILE A 58 13.89 -5.34 6.90
C ILE A 58 14.32 -4.54 5.66
N CYS A 59 13.79 -4.91 4.49
CA CYS A 59 13.97 -4.16 3.25
C CYS A 59 12.88 -3.09 3.12
N TRP A 60 13.08 -1.95 3.77
CA TRP A 60 12.14 -0.82 3.68
C TRP A 60 11.95 -0.31 2.25
N ASN A 61 12.97 -0.44 1.39
CA ASN A 61 12.89 -0.04 -0.01
C ASN A 61 12.02 -0.99 -0.86
N GLY A 62 11.77 -2.20 -0.39
CA GLY A 62 10.92 -3.18 -1.05
C GLY A 62 9.46 -3.13 -0.59
N GLN A 63 9.09 -2.15 0.23
CA GLN A 63 7.73 -2.01 0.72
C GLN A 63 6.76 -1.73 -0.45
N GLU A 64 5.65 -2.46 -0.46
CA GLU A 64 4.57 -2.27 -1.43
C GLU A 64 3.18 -2.44 -0.78
N THR A 65 2.19 -1.74 -1.32
CA THR A 65 0.79 -1.92 -0.91
C THR A 65 0.31 -3.30 -1.33
N VAL A 66 -0.37 -4.01 -0.43
CA VAL A 66 -0.96 -5.32 -0.72
C VAL A 66 -2.11 -5.15 -1.70
N VAL A 67 -2.05 -5.93 -2.78
CA VAL A 67 -3.07 -5.98 -3.83
C VAL A 67 -3.55 -7.43 -3.97
N ASP A 68 -4.86 -7.63 -4.09
CA ASP A 68 -5.42 -8.97 -4.33
C ASP A 68 -5.37 -9.39 -5.81
N ALA A 69 -5.81 -10.61 -6.11
CA ALA A 69 -5.79 -11.16 -7.47
C ALA A 69 -6.63 -10.34 -8.47
N GLU A 70 -7.60 -9.56 -7.98
CA GLU A 70 -8.41 -8.69 -8.81
C GLU A 70 -7.74 -7.33 -9.03
N GLY A 71 -6.78 -6.91 -8.21
CA GLY A 71 -6.17 -5.58 -8.31
C GLY A 71 -6.70 -4.59 -7.25
N ARG A 72 -7.41 -5.07 -6.23
CA ARG A 72 -7.93 -4.23 -5.13
C ARG A 72 -6.92 -4.13 -4.01
N GLU A 73 -6.85 -2.95 -3.41
CA GLU A 73 -6.02 -2.67 -2.25
C GLU A 73 -6.82 -2.85 -0.97
N GLU A 74 -6.14 -3.26 0.09
CA GLU A 74 -6.74 -3.39 1.41
C GLU A 74 -6.48 -2.14 2.25
N LEU A 75 -7.56 -1.54 2.75
CA LEU A 75 -7.57 -0.39 3.64
C LEU A 75 -8.03 -0.79 5.03
N TRP A 76 -7.55 -0.06 6.04
CA TRP A 76 -7.88 -0.28 7.43
C TRP A 76 -8.31 1.04 8.08
N CYS A 77 -9.37 0.99 8.90
CA CYS A 77 -9.76 2.12 9.74
C CYS A 77 -9.01 2.10 11.08
N ALA A 78 -9.14 3.17 11.87
CA ALA A 78 -8.51 3.27 13.18
C ALA A 78 -8.97 2.20 14.19
N ASN A 79 -10.14 1.60 13.97
CA ASN A 79 -10.69 0.55 14.83
C ASN A 79 -10.23 -0.87 14.45
N GLY A 80 -9.43 -1.01 13.38
CA GLY A 80 -8.88 -2.30 12.97
C GLY A 80 -9.79 -3.13 12.07
N HIS A 81 -10.82 -2.54 11.45
CA HIS A 81 -11.59 -3.22 10.40
C HIS A 81 -10.91 -3.03 9.04
N GLY A 82 -10.65 -4.13 8.33
CA GLY A 82 -10.06 -4.15 6.99
C GLY A 82 -11.12 -4.29 5.89
N TRP A 83 -10.93 -3.62 4.76
CA TRP A 83 -11.75 -3.84 3.56
C TRP A 83 -10.95 -3.65 2.28
N LYS A 84 -11.40 -4.32 1.22
CA LYS A 84 -10.81 -4.19 -0.10
C LYS A 84 -11.52 -3.14 -0.95
N THR A 85 -10.77 -2.36 -1.71
CA THR A 85 -11.30 -1.32 -2.61
C THR A 85 -10.35 -1.05 -3.77
N TRP A 86 -10.86 -0.53 -4.87
CA TRP A 86 -10.04 -0.07 -5.98
C TRP A 86 -9.38 1.27 -5.68
N ARG A 87 -8.11 1.39 -6.09
CA ARG A 87 -7.43 2.68 -6.21
C ARG A 87 -8.01 3.43 -7.41
N ILE A 88 -8.37 4.69 -7.21
CA ILE A 88 -8.77 5.59 -8.29
C ILE A 88 -7.48 6.06 -8.97
N PRO A 89 -7.31 5.80 -10.27
CA PRO A 89 -6.13 6.26 -11.01
C PRO A 89 -5.98 7.77 -10.86
N GLU A 90 -4.77 8.22 -10.55
CA GLU A 90 -4.48 9.64 -10.63
C GLU A 90 -4.59 10.08 -12.09
N ARG A 91 -5.20 11.24 -12.29
CA ARG A 91 -5.58 11.71 -13.61
C ARG A 91 -4.42 12.48 -14.23
N GLU A 92 -3.84 11.97 -15.32
CA GLU A 92 -3.09 12.84 -16.23
C GLU A 92 -4.07 13.57 -17.16
N GLY A 93 -4.47 14.81 -16.84
CA GLY A 93 -5.11 15.72 -17.81
C GLY A 93 -6.33 16.55 -17.33
N PRO A 94 -6.71 17.63 -18.05
CA PRO A 94 -7.59 18.69 -17.56
C PRO A 94 -9.12 18.48 -17.70
N TYR A 95 -9.63 17.32 -18.15
CA TYR A 95 -11.07 17.17 -18.45
C TYR A 95 -11.77 16.07 -17.65
N PRO A 96 -12.95 16.33 -17.01
CA PRO A 96 -13.73 15.32 -16.28
C PRO A 96 -14.35 14.26 -17.19
N TYR A 97 -14.15 12.99 -16.85
CA TYR A 97 -14.74 11.83 -17.50
C TYR A 97 -16.14 11.69 -16.93
N ALA A 98 -17.13 11.91 -17.79
CA ALA A 98 -18.47 11.41 -17.58
C ALA A 98 -18.46 9.95 -18.04
N GLY A 99 -18.42 9.01 -17.11
CA GLY A 99 -18.60 7.59 -17.43
C GLY A 99 -18.65 6.72 -16.19
N ASP A 100 -19.89 6.44 -15.81
CA ASP A 100 -20.44 5.30 -15.10
C ASP A 100 -19.46 4.24 -14.53
N VAL A 101 -19.25 4.32 -13.22
CA VAL A 101 -18.80 3.20 -12.36
C VAL A 101 -19.83 2.06 -12.26
N ALA A 102 -20.89 2.05 -13.08
CA ALA A 102 -22.01 1.11 -12.98
C ALA A 102 -21.82 -0.24 -13.71
N ALA A 103 -20.66 -0.49 -14.35
CA ALA A 103 -20.51 -1.64 -15.24
C ALA A 103 -19.58 -2.77 -14.73
N ARG A 104 -19.24 -2.83 -13.43
CA ARG A 104 -18.25 -3.81 -12.93
C ARG A 104 -18.78 -4.94 -12.04
N ASP A 105 -20.07 -4.95 -11.73
CA ASP A 105 -20.73 -6.05 -11.00
C ASP A 105 -21.56 -6.98 -11.91
N ALA A 106 -21.11 -7.19 -13.15
CA ALA A 106 -21.70 -8.18 -14.03
C ALA A 106 -20.62 -9.11 -14.57
N LEU A 107 -20.27 -10.13 -13.78
CA LEU A 107 -19.91 -11.50 -14.20
C LEU A 107 -19.83 -12.41 -12.97
#